data_AF-A0A067DHW3-F1
#
_entry.id   AF-A0A067DHW3-F1
#
_cell.length_a   1.000
_cell.length_b   1.000
_cell.length_c   1.000
_cell.angle_alpha   90.00
_cell.angle_beta   90.00
_cell.angle_gamma   90.00
#
_symmetry.space_group_name_H-M   'P 1'
#
loop_
_entity.id
_entity.type
_entity.pdbx_description
1 polymer ?
#
loop_
_entity_poly.entity_id
_entity_poly.type
_entity_poly.pdbx_seq_one_letter_code
_entity_poly.pdbx_strand_id
1 'polypeptide(L)'
;MQAAKKPGVIINMGSSAGLYPMYNDPIYSASKGGVVLFTRSLTPYKRKGIRINVLCPEFVQTEMGLKVASKFIDLMGGFVPMEMVVKGAFELITDESKAGSCLWITNRRGMEYWPTSEEKAKYLVRSSGSMKRSSSQVPLNLNVQLPESFEKLVVHTLNHNFRDATIKVRAPLRLPIKPNHVLVKIIFAGVNASDVNFSSGRYFSDGNDIGSRLPFDAGFEAVGLIAAVGDSVNNVKVGTPAAIMTFGSYAEFTMIQKLLPCLLQGLQLQLLWNRQDRHLEKRCLLQLLLGGLGNLQSSSQN
;
A
#
# COMPACT_ATOMS: atom_id res chain seq x y z
N MET A 1 19.25 -23.68 -8.69
CA MET A 1 19.90 -22.83 -9.72
C MET A 1 21.14 -22.15 -9.18
N GLN A 2 21.05 -21.28 -8.17
CA GLN A 2 22.25 -20.65 -7.57
C GLN A 2 23.21 -21.64 -6.92
N ALA A 3 22.72 -22.54 -6.06
CA ALA A 3 23.55 -23.58 -5.44
C ALA A 3 24.25 -24.48 -6.48
N ALA A 4 23.56 -24.76 -7.59
CA ALA A 4 24.10 -25.53 -8.71
C ALA A 4 24.96 -24.70 -9.69
N LYS A 5 25.09 -23.38 -9.48
CA LYS A 5 25.75 -22.42 -10.40
C LYS A 5 25.33 -22.57 -11.88
N LYS A 6 24.05 -22.87 -12.11
CA LYS A 6 23.48 -23.02 -13.46
C LYS A 6 22.55 -21.85 -13.81
N PRO A 7 22.62 -21.33 -15.04
CA PRO A 7 21.66 -20.35 -15.51
C PRO A 7 20.26 -20.97 -15.61
N GLY A 8 19.25 -20.12 -15.75
CA GLY A 8 17.94 -20.57 -16.22
C GLY A 8 16.85 -19.53 -16.02
N VAL A 9 15.62 -19.97 -16.23
CA VAL A 9 14.43 -19.11 -16.25
C VAL A 9 13.38 -19.62 -15.28
N ILE A 10 12.73 -18.69 -14.56
CA ILE A 10 11.55 -18.94 -13.75
C ILE A 10 10.41 -18.10 -14.33
N ILE A 11 9.26 -18.74 -14.55
CA ILE A 11 8.03 -18.06 -14.96
C ILE A 11 7.02 -18.15 -13.82
N ASN A 12 6.69 -16.99 -13.26
CA ASN A 12 5.60 -16.88 -12.30
C ASN A 12 4.26 -16.78 -13.04
N MET A 13 3.24 -17.43 -12.50
CA MET A 13 1.88 -17.36 -13.03
C MET A 13 1.12 -16.19 -12.40
N GLY A 14 1.06 -15.10 -13.16
CA GLY A 14 0.30 -13.90 -12.83
C GLY A 14 -1.16 -14.02 -13.28
N SER A 15 -1.74 -12.87 -13.61
CA SER A 15 -3.08 -12.71 -14.19
C SER A 15 -3.19 -11.28 -14.72
N SER A 16 -4.03 -11.06 -15.71
CA SER A 16 -4.40 -9.71 -16.14
C SER A 16 -4.98 -8.85 -15.01
N ALA A 17 -5.59 -9.46 -13.99
CA ALA A 17 -6.04 -8.81 -12.76
C ALA A 17 -4.91 -8.16 -11.94
N GLY A 18 -3.65 -8.53 -12.19
CA GLY A 18 -2.48 -7.88 -11.60
C GLY A 18 -1.98 -6.66 -12.39
N LEU A 19 -2.56 -6.38 -13.57
CA LEU A 19 -2.16 -5.31 -14.47
C LEU A 19 -3.18 -4.17 -14.52
N TYR A 20 -4.46 -4.49 -14.33
CA TYR A 20 -5.56 -3.54 -14.22
C TYR A 20 -6.53 -4.00 -13.11
N PRO A 21 -7.27 -3.06 -12.48
CA PRO A 21 -8.12 -3.40 -11.35
C PRO A 21 -9.31 -4.25 -11.78
N MET A 22 -9.55 -5.36 -11.06
CA MET A 22 -10.86 -6.02 -11.06
C MET A 22 -11.66 -5.55 -9.87
N TYR A 23 -12.60 -4.63 -10.11
CA TYR A 23 -13.43 -4.04 -9.06
C TYR A 23 -14.23 -5.05 -8.23
N ASN A 24 -14.65 -6.15 -8.87
CA ASN A 24 -15.42 -7.21 -8.22
C ASN A 24 -14.56 -8.18 -7.40
N ASP A 25 -13.22 -8.16 -7.57
CA ASP A 25 -12.30 -9.01 -6.84
C ASP A 25 -10.98 -8.26 -6.52
N PRO A 26 -11.03 -7.31 -5.57
CA PRO A 26 -9.87 -6.51 -5.21
C PRO A 26 -8.78 -7.32 -4.51
N ILE A 27 -9.14 -8.39 -3.78
CA ILE A 27 -8.18 -9.25 -3.07
C ILE A 27 -7.37 -10.07 -4.08
N TYR A 28 -8.02 -10.65 -5.09
CA TYR A 28 -7.34 -11.34 -6.17
C TYR A 28 -6.46 -10.37 -6.98
N SER A 29 -6.97 -9.18 -7.29
CA SER A 29 -6.20 -8.14 -7.97
C SER A 29 -4.94 -7.75 -7.20
N ALA A 30 -5.06 -7.51 -5.89
CA ALA A 30 -3.92 -7.20 -5.03
C ALA A 30 -2.90 -8.35 -5.00
N SER A 31 -3.37 -9.59 -4.86
CA SER A 31 -2.52 -10.78 -4.84
C SER A 31 -1.73 -10.94 -6.14
N LYS A 32 -2.41 -10.78 -7.29
CA LYS A 32 -1.79 -10.92 -8.62
C LYS A 32 -0.91 -9.73 -8.98
N GLY A 33 -1.26 -8.52 -8.56
CA GLY A 33 -0.37 -7.35 -8.62
C GLY A 33 0.91 -7.55 -7.81
N GLY A 34 0.78 -8.20 -6.65
CA GLY A 34 1.91 -8.64 -5.83
C GLY A 34 2.86 -9.58 -6.57
N VAL A 35 2.35 -10.58 -7.30
CA VAL A 35 3.18 -11.49 -8.13
C VAL A 35 3.94 -10.73 -9.21
N VAL A 36 3.29 -9.76 -9.87
CA VAL A 36 3.92 -8.94 -10.92
C VAL A 36 5.04 -8.08 -10.34
N LEU A 37 4.79 -7.38 -9.24
CA LEU A 37 5.81 -6.55 -8.59
C LEU A 37 6.93 -7.37 -7.95
N PHE A 38 6.62 -8.52 -7.35
CA PHE A 38 7.59 -9.47 -6.83
C PHE A 38 8.54 -9.96 -7.93
N THR A 39 7.99 -10.30 -9.09
CA THR A 39 8.79 -10.70 -10.26
C THR A 39 9.74 -9.59 -10.68
N ARG A 40 9.25 -8.36 -10.76
CA ARG A 40 10.04 -7.18 -11.15
C ARG A 40 11.15 -6.88 -10.14
N SER A 41 10.91 -7.05 -8.84
CA SER A 41 11.93 -6.81 -7.80
C SER A 41 13.08 -7.82 -7.85
N LEU A 42 12.86 -9.01 -8.45
CA LEU A 42 13.87 -10.04 -8.61
C LEU A 42 14.74 -9.89 -9.87
N THR A 43 14.55 -8.83 -10.67
CA THR A 43 15.39 -8.54 -11.86
C THR A 43 16.91 -8.60 -11.62
N PRO A 44 17.45 -8.16 -10.45
CA PRO A 44 18.90 -8.24 -10.19
C PRO A 44 19.50 -9.67 -10.28
N TYR A 45 18.69 -10.72 -10.14
CA TYR A 45 19.14 -12.11 -10.31
C TYR A 45 19.63 -12.41 -11.73
N LYS A 46 19.31 -11.57 -12.73
CA LYS A 46 19.87 -11.66 -14.08
C LYS A 46 21.40 -11.66 -14.06
N ARG A 47 22.03 -10.91 -13.16
CA ARG A 47 23.50 -10.86 -12.98
C ARG A 47 24.09 -12.20 -12.56
N LYS A 48 23.27 -13.10 -12.03
CA LYS A 48 23.62 -14.47 -11.63
C LYS A 48 23.18 -15.52 -12.66
N GLY A 49 22.81 -15.10 -13.87
CA GLY A 49 22.32 -15.98 -14.93
C GLY A 49 20.90 -16.48 -14.75
N ILE A 50 20.13 -15.92 -13.81
CA ILE A 50 18.75 -16.36 -13.52
C ILE A 50 17.77 -15.28 -13.96
N ARG A 51 16.92 -15.60 -14.93
CA ARG A 51 15.85 -14.71 -15.41
C ARG A 51 14.54 -15.11 -14.74
N ILE A 52 13.80 -14.12 -14.27
CA ILE A 52 12.53 -14.34 -13.58
C ILE A 52 11.52 -13.41 -14.25
N ASN A 53 10.50 -14.00 -14.86
CA ASN A 53 9.47 -13.30 -15.62
C ASN A 53 8.09 -13.73 -15.13
N VAL A 54 7.04 -13.00 -15.54
CA VAL A 54 5.66 -13.30 -15.16
C VAL A 54 4.77 -13.36 -16.39
N LEU A 55 3.95 -14.40 -16.45
CA LEU A 55 2.95 -14.61 -17.49
C LEU A 55 1.57 -14.24 -16.93
N CYS A 56 0.89 -13.30 -17.57
CA CYS A 56 -0.37 -12.74 -17.10
C CYS A 56 -1.48 -12.98 -18.14
N PRO A 57 -2.14 -14.15 -18.15
CA PRO A 57 -3.28 -14.38 -19.03
C PRO A 57 -4.55 -13.68 -18.52
N GLU A 58 -5.46 -13.35 -19.45
CA GLU A 58 -6.89 -13.14 -19.18
C GLU A 58 -7.57 -14.50 -18.88
N PHE A 59 -8.90 -14.60 -19.06
CA PHE A 59 -9.65 -15.80 -18.70
C PHE A 59 -9.25 -16.99 -19.55
N VAL A 60 -8.84 -18.09 -18.92
CA VAL A 60 -8.58 -19.38 -19.57
C VAL A 60 -9.69 -20.35 -19.18
N GLN A 61 -10.09 -21.24 -20.09
CA GLN A 61 -11.14 -22.23 -19.86
C GLN A 61 -10.68 -23.31 -18.87
N THR A 62 -10.82 -22.98 -17.60
CA THR A 62 -10.52 -23.82 -16.44
C THR A 62 -11.74 -23.89 -15.53
N GLU A 63 -11.77 -24.80 -14.56
CA GLU A 63 -12.86 -24.85 -13.56
C GLU A 63 -13.10 -23.50 -12.87
N MET A 64 -12.03 -22.74 -12.62
CA MET A 64 -12.12 -21.38 -12.07
C MET A 64 -12.76 -20.41 -13.07
N GLY A 65 -12.32 -20.46 -14.33
CA GLY A 65 -12.87 -19.61 -15.40
C GLY A 65 -14.35 -19.86 -15.67
N LEU A 66 -14.80 -21.12 -15.57
CA LEU A 66 -16.20 -21.51 -15.77
C LEU A 66 -17.15 -21.00 -14.68
N LYS A 67 -16.63 -20.62 -13.51
CA LYS A 67 -17.43 -19.99 -12.43
C LYS A 67 -17.73 -18.51 -12.70
N VAL A 68 -17.06 -17.90 -13.67
CA VAL A 68 -17.29 -16.51 -14.06
C VAL A 68 -18.48 -16.44 -15.01
N ALA A 69 -19.34 -15.42 -14.86
CA ALA A 69 -20.52 -15.27 -15.70
C ALA A 69 -20.14 -15.19 -17.19
N SER A 70 -20.74 -16.04 -18.03
CA SER A 70 -20.43 -16.15 -19.46
C SER A 70 -20.47 -14.81 -20.19
N LYS A 71 -21.51 -13.99 -19.94
CA LYS A 71 -21.63 -12.63 -20.49
C LYS A 71 -20.40 -11.76 -20.21
N PHE A 72 -19.78 -11.90 -19.03
CA PHE A 72 -18.59 -11.14 -18.69
C PHE A 72 -17.36 -11.64 -19.45
N ILE A 73 -17.24 -12.96 -19.61
CA ILE A 73 -16.16 -13.58 -20.41
C ILE A 73 -16.29 -13.16 -21.87
N ASP A 74 -17.49 -13.15 -22.43
CA ASP A 74 -17.77 -12.73 -23.80
C ASP A 74 -17.42 -11.26 -24.04
N LEU A 75 -17.80 -10.36 -23.11
CA LEU A 75 -17.40 -8.95 -23.12
C LEU A 75 -15.88 -8.76 -23.05
N MET A 76 -15.17 -9.71 -22.43
CA MET A 76 -13.71 -9.72 -22.36
C MET A 76 -13.04 -10.33 -23.59
N GLY A 77 -13.81 -10.76 -24.59
CA GLY A 77 -13.31 -11.36 -25.83
C GLY A 77 -13.22 -12.88 -25.78
N GLY A 78 -13.89 -13.53 -24.83
CA GLY A 78 -13.91 -14.99 -24.69
C GLY A 78 -12.76 -15.55 -23.84
N PHE A 79 -12.67 -16.88 -23.81
CA PHE A 79 -11.52 -17.56 -23.20
C PHE A 79 -10.28 -17.44 -24.10
N VAL A 80 -9.15 -17.15 -23.48
CA VAL A 80 -7.83 -17.20 -24.10
C VAL A 80 -7.48 -18.65 -24.43
N PRO A 81 -7.12 -18.96 -25.70
CA PRO A 81 -6.69 -20.29 -26.08
C PRO A 81 -5.42 -20.71 -25.33
N MET A 82 -5.36 -21.97 -24.87
CA MET A 82 -4.20 -22.50 -24.15
C MET A 82 -2.94 -22.46 -25.00
N GLU A 83 -3.07 -22.59 -26.33
CA GLU A 83 -1.98 -22.48 -27.29
C GLU A 83 -1.31 -21.10 -27.20
N MET A 84 -2.08 -20.04 -26.95
CA MET A 84 -1.53 -18.69 -26.79
C MET A 84 -0.76 -18.56 -25.47
N VAL A 85 -1.27 -19.17 -24.41
CA VAL A 85 -0.59 -19.21 -23.09
C VAL A 85 0.74 -19.94 -23.20
N VAL A 86 0.76 -21.10 -23.86
CA VAL A 86 1.98 -21.89 -24.09
C VAL A 86 2.98 -21.11 -24.94
N LYS A 87 2.53 -20.48 -26.03
CA LYS A 87 3.39 -19.62 -26.87
C LYS A 87 4.03 -18.49 -26.05
N GLY A 88 3.27 -17.82 -25.19
CA GLY A 88 3.81 -16.76 -24.34
C GLY A 88 4.80 -17.27 -23.29
N ALA A 89 4.59 -18.49 -22.75
CA ALA A 89 5.58 -19.11 -21.88
C ALA A 89 6.90 -19.38 -22.64
N PHE A 90 6.83 -19.92 -23.86
CA PHE A 90 8.01 -20.14 -24.69
C PHE A 90 8.74 -18.85 -25.03
N GLU A 91 8.03 -17.78 -25.39
CA GLU A 91 8.60 -16.43 -25.61
C GLU A 91 9.44 -15.96 -24.41
N LEU A 92 8.92 -16.11 -23.18
CA LEU A 92 9.67 -15.74 -21.97
C LEU A 92 10.87 -16.66 -21.68
N ILE A 93 10.80 -17.91 -22.10
CA ILE A 93 11.90 -18.87 -22.00
C ILE A 93 13.01 -18.52 -22.99
N THR A 94 12.66 -18.23 -24.25
CA THR A 94 13.63 -18.07 -25.35
C THR A 94 14.27 -16.69 -25.39
N ASP A 95 13.55 -15.62 -25.07
CA ASP A 95 14.11 -14.27 -25.13
C ASP A 95 14.98 -13.95 -23.90
N GLU A 96 16.29 -14.13 -24.05
CA GLU A 96 17.28 -13.86 -23.01
C GLU A 96 17.46 -12.37 -22.68
N SER A 97 17.00 -11.48 -23.55
CA SER A 97 17.02 -10.04 -23.29
C SER A 97 16.09 -9.68 -22.12
N LYS A 98 15.04 -10.47 -21.88
CA LYS A 98 13.98 -10.22 -20.91
C LYS A 98 14.32 -10.77 -19.52
N ALA A 99 14.32 -9.90 -18.52
CA ALA A 99 14.30 -10.26 -17.11
C ALA A 99 13.40 -9.29 -16.35
N GLY A 100 12.63 -9.80 -15.38
CA GLY A 100 11.61 -9.04 -14.67
C GLY A 100 10.45 -8.60 -15.56
N SER A 101 10.33 -9.19 -16.75
CA SER A 101 9.33 -8.80 -17.74
C SER A 101 7.98 -9.45 -17.42
N CYS A 102 6.92 -8.71 -17.70
CA CYS A 102 5.54 -9.18 -17.60
C CYS A 102 5.00 -9.34 -19.01
N LEU A 103 4.56 -10.54 -19.38
CA LEU A 103 3.89 -10.78 -20.66
C LEU A 103 2.40 -10.95 -20.42
N TRP A 104 1.61 -10.01 -20.93
CA TRP A 104 0.16 -10.03 -20.89
C TRP A 104 -0.37 -10.79 -22.10
N ILE A 105 -1.27 -11.76 -21.87
CA ILE A 105 -1.95 -12.52 -22.91
C ILE A 105 -3.44 -12.20 -22.90
N THR A 106 -3.94 -11.68 -24.01
CA THR A 106 -5.34 -11.26 -24.19
C THR A 106 -5.82 -11.58 -25.60
N ASN A 107 -7.11 -11.94 -25.73
CA ASN A 107 -7.71 -12.17 -27.05
C ASN A 107 -7.77 -10.90 -27.90
N ARG A 108 -7.81 -9.71 -27.28
CA ARG A 108 -7.96 -8.44 -28.00
C ARG A 108 -6.66 -7.88 -28.56
N ARG A 109 -5.52 -8.19 -27.95
CA ARG A 109 -4.20 -7.63 -28.33
C ARG A 109 -3.12 -8.68 -28.56
N GLY A 110 -3.43 -9.95 -28.34
CA GLY A 110 -2.45 -11.02 -28.38
C GLY A 110 -1.51 -10.98 -27.17
N MET A 111 -0.20 -11.06 -27.43
CA MET A 111 0.85 -11.08 -26.42
C MET A 111 1.55 -9.72 -26.37
N GLU A 112 1.47 -9.04 -25.23
CA GLU A 112 2.00 -7.68 -25.04
C GLU A 112 2.86 -7.60 -23.78
N TYR A 113 4.04 -6.97 -23.87
CA TYR A 113 4.88 -6.74 -22.71
C TYR A 113 4.36 -5.56 -21.87
N TRP A 114 4.22 -5.77 -20.57
CA TRP A 114 3.71 -4.77 -19.61
C TRP A 114 4.81 -4.23 -18.67
N PRO A 115 4.79 -2.93 -18.32
CA PRO A 115 3.91 -1.89 -18.85
C PRO A 115 4.23 -1.52 -20.30
N THR A 116 3.19 -1.20 -21.07
CA THR A 116 3.32 -0.68 -22.45
C THR A 116 4.01 0.68 -22.45
N SER A 117 4.37 1.20 -23.62
CA SER A 117 4.96 2.54 -23.72
C SER A 117 3.99 3.63 -23.22
N GLU A 118 2.71 3.51 -23.55
CA GLU A 118 1.64 4.41 -23.08
C GLU A 118 1.46 4.31 -21.57
N GLU A 119 1.50 3.09 -21.03
CA GLU A 119 1.38 2.86 -19.61
C GLU A 119 2.59 3.44 -18.85
N LYS A 120 3.81 3.24 -19.36
CA LYS A 120 5.01 3.88 -18.81
C LYS A 120 4.89 5.40 -18.79
N ALA A 121 4.32 5.99 -19.83
CA ALA A 121 4.15 7.44 -19.92
C ALA A 121 3.25 8.02 -18.82
N LYS A 122 2.32 7.23 -18.25
CA LYS A 122 1.48 7.66 -17.12
C LYS A 122 2.27 7.84 -15.83
N TYR A 123 3.34 7.06 -15.63
CA TYR A 123 4.18 7.12 -14.43
C TYR A 123 5.30 8.18 -14.51
N LEU A 124 5.51 8.78 -15.69
CA LEU A 124 6.51 9.84 -15.85
C LEU A 124 5.98 11.16 -15.29
N VAL A 125 6.60 11.64 -14.22
CA VAL A 125 6.34 12.97 -13.69
C VAL A 125 6.82 13.98 -14.73
N ARG A 126 5.89 14.71 -15.35
CA ARG A 126 6.24 15.82 -16.25
C ARG A 126 7.01 16.87 -15.45
N SER A 127 8.18 17.27 -15.95
CA SER A 127 8.94 18.41 -15.42
C SER A 127 7.98 19.59 -15.25
N SER A 128 7.91 20.11 -14.02
CA SER A 128 6.96 21.13 -13.59
C SER A 128 7.30 22.50 -14.16
N GLY A 129 7.12 22.67 -15.48
CA GLY A 129 7.02 23.97 -16.10
C GLY A 129 5.65 24.58 -15.78
N SER A 130 5.59 25.47 -14.80
CA SER A 130 4.42 26.31 -14.48
C SER A 130 3.16 25.58 -13.99
N MET A 131 3.26 24.91 -12.83
CA MET A 131 2.06 24.63 -12.05
C MET A 131 1.76 25.87 -11.20
N LYS A 132 0.78 26.69 -11.61
CA LYS A 132 0.27 27.80 -10.78
C LYS A 132 -0.20 27.23 -9.44
N ARG A 133 0.47 27.61 -8.35
CA ARG A 133 0.08 27.29 -6.98
C ARG A 133 -1.31 27.91 -6.71
N SER A 134 -2.35 27.10 -6.85
CA SER A 134 -3.67 27.43 -6.35
C SER A 134 -3.66 27.17 -4.84
N SER A 135 -3.57 28.25 -4.05
CA SER A 135 -3.76 28.21 -2.60
C SER A 135 -5.26 28.21 -2.30
N SER A 136 -5.92 27.07 -2.48
CA SER A 136 -7.26 26.89 -1.91
C SER A 136 -7.12 26.72 -0.41
N GLN A 137 -7.17 27.82 0.35
CA GLN A 137 -7.42 27.76 1.78
C GLN A 137 -8.86 27.32 1.94
N VAL A 138 -9.10 26.03 2.19
CA VAL A 138 -10.38 25.57 2.69
C VAL A 138 -10.41 25.99 4.16
N PRO A 139 -11.23 26.97 4.57
CA PRO A 139 -11.34 27.32 5.98
C PRO A 139 -12.19 26.23 6.62
N LEU A 140 -11.53 25.18 7.10
CA LEU A 140 -12.13 24.26 8.05
C LEU A 140 -12.19 25.00 9.39
N ASN A 141 -13.24 25.81 9.57
CA ASN A 141 -13.58 26.43 10.86
C ASN A 141 -14.01 25.32 11.82
N LEU A 142 -13.02 24.72 12.46
CA LEU A 142 -13.19 23.71 13.47
C LEU A 142 -12.83 24.37 14.80
N ASN A 143 -13.82 25.00 15.44
CA ASN A 143 -13.79 25.25 16.88
C ASN A 143 -13.85 23.87 17.57
N VAL A 144 -12.73 23.14 17.56
CA VAL A 144 -12.61 21.87 18.29
C VAL A 144 -12.36 22.24 19.74
N GLN A 145 -13.43 22.25 20.55
CA GLN A 145 -13.23 22.14 21.98
C GLN A 145 -12.55 20.78 22.24
N LEU A 146 -11.36 20.81 22.82
CA LEU A 146 -10.60 19.60 23.09
C LEU A 146 -11.34 18.80 24.19
N PRO A 147 -11.61 17.51 23.98
CA PRO A 147 -12.26 16.70 25.00
C PRO A 147 -11.26 16.38 26.13
N GLU A 148 -11.78 16.06 27.32
CA GLU A 148 -10.94 15.59 28.45
C GLU A 148 -10.33 14.20 28.21
N SER A 149 -10.96 13.40 27.35
CA SER A 149 -10.51 12.07 26.98
C SER A 149 -10.89 11.71 25.54
N PHE A 150 -10.17 10.76 24.96
CA PHE A 150 -10.36 10.32 23.58
C PHE A 150 -10.14 8.81 23.44
N GLU A 151 -10.64 8.22 22.36
CA GLU A 151 -10.48 6.80 22.07
C GLU A 151 -9.21 6.52 21.25
N LYS A 152 -8.55 5.40 21.56
CA LYS A 152 -7.45 4.85 20.76
C LYS A 152 -7.45 3.32 20.77
N LEU A 153 -6.85 2.72 19.75
CA LEU A 153 -6.54 1.29 19.71
C LEU A 153 -5.14 1.04 20.27
N VAL A 154 -5.07 0.10 21.20
CA VAL A 154 -3.81 -0.38 21.78
C VAL A 154 -3.65 -1.86 21.53
N VAL A 155 -2.43 -2.29 21.27
CA VAL A 155 -2.03 -3.69 21.32
C VAL A 155 -1.85 -4.05 22.79
N HIS A 156 -2.70 -4.95 23.30
CA HIS A 156 -2.67 -5.38 24.70
C HIS A 156 -2.07 -6.78 24.87
N THR A 157 -1.94 -7.53 23.77
CA THR A 157 -1.28 -8.84 23.74
C THR A 157 -0.58 -9.03 22.39
N LEU A 158 0.53 -9.78 22.38
CA LEU A 158 1.26 -10.08 21.16
C LEU A 158 0.54 -11.19 20.39
N ASN A 159 -0.09 -10.83 19.27
CA ASN A 159 -0.79 -11.79 18.42
C ASN A 159 -0.79 -11.32 16.95
N HIS A 160 -0.70 -12.29 16.03
CA HIS A 160 -0.81 -12.03 14.60
C HIS A 160 -2.26 -11.74 14.18
N ASN A 161 -3.25 -12.29 14.89
CA ASN A 161 -4.64 -11.89 14.70
C ASN A 161 -4.83 -10.49 15.30
N PHE A 162 -4.91 -9.48 14.44
CA PHE A 162 -5.04 -8.07 14.87
C PHE A 162 -6.26 -7.83 15.76
N ARG A 163 -7.37 -8.54 15.51
CA ARG A 163 -8.60 -8.42 16.30
C ARG A 163 -8.41 -8.89 17.74
N ASP A 164 -7.63 -9.94 17.93
CA ASP A 164 -7.35 -10.52 19.25
C ASP A 164 -6.20 -9.79 19.96
N ALA A 165 -5.30 -9.16 19.19
CA ALA A 165 -4.17 -8.40 19.70
C ALA A 165 -4.56 -7.03 20.26
N THR A 166 -5.66 -6.45 19.74
CA THR A 166 -6.01 -5.04 19.98
C THR A 166 -7.31 -4.85 20.74
N ILE A 167 -7.32 -3.79 21.56
CA ILE A 167 -8.51 -3.34 22.28
C ILE A 167 -8.62 -1.83 22.15
N LYS A 168 -9.87 -1.35 22.12
CA LYS A 168 -10.17 0.08 22.16
C LYS A 168 -10.19 0.56 23.60
N VAL A 169 -9.43 1.60 23.89
CA VAL A 169 -9.33 2.21 25.22
C VAL A 169 -9.62 3.70 25.15
N ARG A 170 -10.13 4.24 26.26
CA ARG A 170 -10.28 5.68 26.46
C ARG A 170 -9.08 6.20 27.22
N ALA A 171 -8.40 7.21 26.68
CA ALA A 171 -7.20 7.82 27.25
C ALA A 171 -7.44 9.30 27.57
N PRO A 172 -6.86 9.84 28.66
CA PRO A 172 -6.99 11.26 28.99
C PRO A 172 -6.20 12.13 28.01
N LEU A 173 -6.77 13.27 27.61
CA LEU A 173 -6.08 14.32 26.88
C LEU A 173 -5.51 15.31 27.89
N ARG A 174 -4.17 15.36 28.02
CA ARG A 174 -3.51 16.21 29.01
C ARG A 174 -3.03 17.52 28.38
N LEU A 175 -3.41 18.63 29.01
CA LEU A 175 -2.93 19.97 28.72
C LEU A 175 -2.04 20.48 29.87
N PRO A 176 -1.10 21.41 29.61
CA PRO A 176 -0.75 21.97 28.30
C PRO A 176 0.02 20.98 27.41
N ILE A 177 0.02 21.22 26.09
CA ILE A 177 0.82 20.44 25.16
C ILE A 177 2.30 20.71 25.41
N LYS A 178 3.14 19.66 25.35
CA LYS A 178 4.59 19.81 25.55
C LYS A 178 5.17 20.87 24.60
N PRO A 179 6.12 21.72 25.03
CA PRO A 179 6.55 22.90 24.27
C PRO A 179 6.92 22.63 22.80
N ASN A 180 7.57 21.50 22.51
CA ASN A 180 8.02 21.12 21.17
C ASN A 180 7.09 20.14 20.43
N HIS A 181 5.84 20.00 20.86
CA HIS A 181 4.89 19.04 20.28
C HIS A 181 3.69 19.74 19.64
N VAL A 182 3.04 19.02 18.72
CA VAL A 182 1.71 19.37 18.24
C VAL A 182 0.76 18.22 18.53
N LEU A 183 -0.49 18.57 18.80
CA LEU A 183 -1.59 17.63 18.89
C LEU A 183 -2.30 17.59 17.55
N VAL A 184 -2.47 16.41 16.97
CA VAL A 184 -3.17 16.20 15.71
C VAL A 184 -4.50 15.52 16.00
N LYS A 185 -5.61 16.14 15.59
CA LYS A 185 -6.91 15.47 15.51
C LYS A 185 -6.93 14.64 14.24
N ILE A 186 -6.95 13.33 14.39
CA ILE A 186 -6.91 12.38 13.28
C ILE A 186 -8.29 12.36 12.61
N ILE A 187 -8.30 12.46 11.28
CA ILE A 187 -9.52 12.35 10.46
C ILE A 187 -9.49 11.04 9.69
N PHE A 188 -8.32 10.64 9.19
CA PHE A 188 -8.10 9.39 8.48
C PHE A 188 -6.83 8.73 9.02
N ALA A 189 -6.84 7.41 9.15
CA ALA A 189 -5.65 6.61 9.44
C ALA A 189 -5.39 5.63 8.30
N GLY A 190 -4.11 5.39 7.98
CA GLY A 190 -3.73 4.43 6.95
C GLY A 190 -3.67 3.01 7.51
N VAL A 191 -4.37 2.07 6.86
CA VAL A 191 -4.35 0.65 7.21
C VAL A 191 -3.26 -0.07 6.43
N ASN A 192 -2.40 -0.78 7.14
CA ASN A 192 -1.17 -1.34 6.60
C ASN A 192 -1.15 -2.87 6.77
N ALA A 193 -0.65 -3.59 5.76
CA ALA A 193 -0.44 -5.04 5.88
C ALA A 193 0.50 -5.38 7.05
N SER A 194 1.42 -4.48 7.39
CA SER A 194 2.33 -4.64 8.53
C SER A 194 1.68 -4.45 9.90
N ASP A 195 0.41 -4.06 10.01
CA ASP A 195 -0.28 -3.94 11.31
C ASP A 195 -0.27 -5.28 12.06
N VAL A 196 -0.47 -6.40 11.37
CA VAL A 196 -0.40 -7.75 11.98
C VAL A 196 1.02 -8.16 12.38
N ASN A 197 2.04 -7.63 11.69
CA ASN A 197 3.44 -7.85 12.05
C ASN A 197 3.83 -7.00 13.26
N PHE A 198 3.30 -5.78 13.35
CA PHE A 198 3.49 -4.89 14.48
C PHE A 198 2.80 -5.43 15.74
N SER A 199 1.55 -5.87 15.64
CA SER A 199 0.79 -6.44 16.75
C SER A 199 1.35 -7.78 17.24
N SER A 200 2.05 -8.53 16.38
CA SER A 200 2.77 -9.76 16.76
C SER A 200 4.18 -9.50 17.31
N GLY A 201 4.59 -8.24 17.46
CA GLY A 201 5.89 -7.87 18.04
C GLY A 201 7.08 -8.00 17.09
N ARG A 202 6.88 -8.38 15.82
CA ARG A 202 7.97 -8.63 14.85
C ARG A 202 8.78 -7.38 14.48
N TYR A 203 8.27 -6.20 14.79
CA TYR A 203 8.95 -4.92 14.58
C TYR A 203 9.99 -4.59 15.66
N PHE A 204 9.99 -5.33 16.78
CA PHE A 204 10.90 -5.10 17.89
C PHE A 204 11.96 -6.20 17.87
N SER A 205 13.11 -5.90 17.25
CA SER A 205 14.21 -6.85 17.03
C SER A 205 15.20 -6.94 18.19
N ASP A 206 15.05 -6.07 19.19
CA ASP A 206 15.97 -6.01 20.32
C ASP A 206 15.48 -6.99 21.40
N GLY A 207 16.31 -7.98 21.76
CA GLY A 207 16.01 -9.11 22.67
C GLY A 207 15.64 -8.78 24.12
N ASN A 208 15.03 -7.63 24.38
CA ASN A 208 14.30 -7.35 25.60
C ASN A 208 12.89 -7.96 25.51
N ASP A 209 12.35 -8.40 26.65
CA ASP A 209 11.00 -8.93 26.77
C ASP A 209 9.97 -7.94 26.18
N ILE A 210 9.50 -8.19 24.96
CA ILE A 210 8.55 -7.32 24.25
C ILE A 210 7.25 -7.21 25.05
N GLY A 211 6.92 -8.21 25.89
CA GLY A 211 5.80 -8.16 26.82
C GLY A 211 5.88 -6.96 27.77
N SER A 212 7.09 -6.53 28.16
CA SER A 212 7.28 -5.34 28.99
C SER A 212 6.87 -4.02 28.32
N ARG A 213 6.72 -4.01 26.99
CA ARG A 213 6.27 -2.84 26.22
C ARG A 213 4.74 -2.80 26.07
N LEU A 214 4.03 -3.85 26.45
CA LEU A 214 2.57 -3.86 26.42
C LEU A 214 1.99 -3.05 27.60
N PRO A 215 0.86 -2.35 27.40
CA PRO A 215 0.22 -2.10 26.11
C PRO A 215 0.93 -0.98 25.32
N PHE A 216 0.95 -1.08 23.99
CA PHE A 216 1.46 -0.03 23.11
C PHE A 216 0.44 0.39 22.04
N ASP A 217 0.56 1.61 21.53
CA ASP A 217 -0.42 2.22 20.62
C ASP A 217 -0.26 1.70 19.18
N ALA A 218 -1.38 1.40 18.51
CA ALA A 218 -1.41 0.85 17.16
C ALA A 218 -1.50 1.93 16.04
N GLY A 219 -1.15 1.54 14.81
CA GLY A 219 -1.23 2.37 13.61
C GLY A 219 0.07 3.10 13.28
N PHE A 220 0.37 3.27 11.99
CA PHE A 220 1.64 3.82 11.49
C PHE A 220 1.55 5.23 10.90
N GLU A 221 0.37 5.62 10.43
CA GLU A 221 0.19 6.87 9.70
C GLU A 221 -1.24 7.38 9.79
N ALA A 222 -1.39 8.70 9.67
CA ALA A 222 -2.68 9.36 9.65
C ALA A 222 -2.62 10.71 8.92
N VAL A 223 -3.80 11.19 8.54
CA VAL A 223 -4.04 12.58 8.12
C VAL A 223 -5.07 13.20 9.06
N GLY A 224 -4.79 14.43 9.45
CA GLY A 224 -5.59 15.16 10.40
C GLY A 224 -5.38 16.65 10.35
N LEU A 225 -5.86 17.32 11.39
CA LEU A 225 -5.70 18.75 11.59
C LEU A 225 -4.93 18.99 12.87
N ILE A 226 -4.08 20.02 12.86
CA ILE A 226 -3.43 20.50 14.08
C ILE A 226 -4.53 21.02 15.02
N ALA A 227 -4.70 20.36 16.16
CA ALA A 227 -5.71 20.67 17.15
C ALA A 227 -5.17 21.57 18.28
N ALA A 228 -3.89 21.43 18.61
CA ALA A 228 -3.18 22.30 19.55
C ALA A 228 -1.66 22.27 19.27
N VAL A 229 -0.96 23.29 19.74
CA VAL A 229 0.49 23.42 19.59
C VAL A 229 1.11 23.76 20.95
N GLY A 230 2.30 23.23 21.23
CA GLY A 230 3.08 23.62 22.39
C GLY A 230 3.73 25.00 22.20
N ASP A 231 4.10 25.62 23.31
CA ASP A 231 4.56 27.01 23.36
C ASP A 231 5.81 27.32 22.51
N SER A 232 6.62 26.32 22.16
CA SER A 232 7.81 26.47 21.29
C SER A 232 7.52 26.21 19.80
N VAL A 233 6.26 25.97 19.42
CA VAL A 233 5.86 25.70 18.03
C VAL A 233 5.29 26.96 17.37
N ASN A 234 6.16 27.71 16.67
CA ASN A 234 5.80 29.02 16.10
C ASN A 234 5.39 29.02 14.61
N ASN A 235 5.62 27.93 13.88
CA ASN A 235 5.45 27.85 12.42
C ASN A 235 4.30 26.94 11.99
N VAL A 236 3.45 26.51 12.94
CA VAL A 236 2.31 25.63 12.68
C VAL A 236 1.10 26.26 13.37
N LYS A 237 -0.02 26.37 12.65
CA LYS A 237 -1.25 26.94 13.20
C LYS A 237 -2.27 25.85 13.46
N VAL A 238 -3.05 26.01 14.52
CA VAL A 238 -4.27 25.21 14.73
C VAL A 238 -5.16 25.30 13.49
N GLY A 239 -5.78 24.18 13.09
CA GLY A 239 -6.57 24.04 11.88
C GLY A 239 -5.74 23.70 10.62
N THR A 240 -4.40 23.71 10.69
CA THR A 240 -3.57 23.32 9.54
C THR A 240 -3.71 21.82 9.24
N PRO A 241 -3.94 21.40 7.98
CA PRO A 241 -3.86 19.99 7.60
C PRO A 241 -2.44 19.43 7.73
N ALA A 242 -2.33 18.22 8.29
CA ALA A 242 -1.08 17.50 8.44
C ALA A 242 -1.25 16.02 8.06
N ALA A 243 -0.27 15.49 7.35
CA ALA A 243 -0.04 14.04 7.27
C ALA A 243 1.09 13.68 8.24
N ILE A 244 0.96 12.53 8.91
CA ILE A 244 1.92 12.02 9.89
C ILE A 244 2.23 10.56 9.62
N MET A 245 3.49 10.18 9.81
CA MET A 245 3.98 8.80 9.86
C MET A 245 4.60 8.56 11.23
N THR A 246 3.83 7.98 12.15
CA THR A 246 4.20 7.71 13.55
C THR A 246 3.40 6.54 14.09
N PHE A 247 3.96 5.80 15.05
CA PHE A 247 3.18 4.84 15.83
C PHE A 247 2.08 5.54 16.63
N GLY A 248 0.97 4.83 16.87
CA GLY A 248 -0.17 5.35 17.62
C GLY A 248 -1.12 6.21 16.80
N SER A 249 -1.17 6.00 15.48
CA SER A 249 -2.08 6.73 14.60
C SER A 249 -3.53 6.19 14.60
N TYR A 250 -3.80 5.04 15.23
CA TYR A 250 -5.15 4.54 15.46
C TYR A 250 -5.76 5.15 16.72
N ALA A 251 -5.89 6.46 16.72
CA ALA A 251 -6.43 7.26 17.80
C ALA A 251 -7.26 8.42 17.25
N GLU A 252 -8.15 9.00 18.05
CA GLU A 252 -8.82 10.25 17.68
C GLU A 252 -7.85 11.45 17.72
N PHE A 253 -6.87 11.38 18.63
CA PHE A 253 -5.80 12.38 18.76
C PHE A 253 -4.45 11.70 18.94
N THR A 254 -3.42 12.26 18.33
CA THR A 254 -2.04 11.83 18.58
C THR A 254 -1.12 13.03 18.76
N MET A 255 -0.16 12.89 19.67
CA MET A 255 0.83 13.91 19.97
C MET A 255 2.14 13.58 19.25
N ILE A 256 2.67 14.52 18.49
CA ILE A 256 3.93 14.32 17.75
C ILE A 256 4.92 15.43 18.07
N GLN A 257 6.19 15.06 18.14
CA GLN A 257 7.27 16.04 18.26
C GLN A 257 7.49 16.74 16.92
N LYS A 258 7.51 18.07 16.93
CA LYS A 258 7.61 18.91 15.73
C LYS A 258 8.82 18.61 14.83
N LEU A 259 9.94 18.16 15.40
CA LEU A 259 11.20 17.90 14.68
C LEU A 259 11.20 16.58 13.91
N LEU A 260 10.17 15.73 14.04
CA LEU A 260 10.07 14.57 13.18
C LEU A 260 9.84 15.05 11.73
N PRO A 261 10.62 14.59 10.74
CA PRO A 261 10.41 14.88 9.30
C PRO A 261 9.06 14.38 8.77
N CYS A 262 8.25 13.77 9.63
CA CYS A 262 6.97 13.15 9.34
C CYS A 262 5.81 14.14 9.17
N LEU A 263 5.98 15.44 9.48
CA LEU A 263 4.93 16.44 9.32
C LEU A 263 4.97 17.07 7.91
N LEU A 264 4.18 16.53 6.98
CA LEU A 264 4.04 17.12 5.64
C LEU A 264 2.99 18.24 5.66
N GLN A 265 3.41 19.48 5.45
CA GLN A 265 2.52 20.65 5.40
C GLN A 265 2.17 21.07 3.97
N GLY A 266 0.90 21.41 3.74
CA GLY A 266 0.43 22.46 2.82
C GLY A 266 0.69 22.36 1.30
N LEU A 267 1.58 21.50 0.81
CA LEU A 267 1.91 21.42 -0.63
C LEU A 267 2.19 19.99 -1.13
N GLN A 268 2.70 19.08 -0.29
CA GLN A 268 2.89 17.67 -0.69
C GLN A 268 1.58 16.86 -0.69
N LEU A 269 0.57 17.30 0.06
CA LEU A 269 -0.76 16.68 0.08
C LEU A 269 -1.58 16.91 -1.21
N GLN A 270 -1.32 18.00 -1.96
CA GLN A 270 -2.03 18.26 -3.23
C GLN A 270 -1.70 17.24 -4.32
N LEU A 271 -0.50 16.63 -4.29
CA LEU A 271 -0.13 15.57 -5.23
C LEU A 271 -0.87 14.25 -4.96
N LEU A 272 -1.35 14.03 -3.72
CA LEU A 272 -2.17 12.87 -3.35
C LEU A 272 -3.66 13.10 -3.57
N TRP A 273 -4.10 14.36 -3.63
CA TRP A 273 -5.52 14.71 -3.73
C TRP A 273 -6.03 14.92 -5.16
N ASN A 274 -5.16 15.01 -6.17
CA ASN A 274 -5.59 15.38 -7.53
C ASN A 274 -5.49 14.25 -8.56
N ARG A 275 -6.67 13.93 -9.11
CA ARG A 275 -7.01 13.16 -10.33
C ARG A 275 -7.20 11.64 -10.20
N GLN A 276 -8.33 11.25 -9.62
CA GLN A 276 -9.35 10.52 -10.40
C GLN A 276 -10.73 10.62 -9.72
N ASP A 277 -11.72 10.99 -10.53
CA ASP A 277 -13.15 11.11 -10.24
C ASP A 277 -13.68 12.26 -9.37
N ARG A 278 -14.46 13.14 -10.01
CA ARG A 278 -15.22 14.24 -9.39
C ARG A 278 -16.59 13.80 -8.83
N HIS A 279 -16.83 12.50 -8.68
CA HIS A 279 -18.13 11.96 -8.24
C HIS A 279 -18.11 11.18 -6.92
N LEU A 280 -16.97 11.03 -6.23
CA LEU A 280 -16.97 10.47 -4.88
C LEU A 280 -17.00 11.58 -3.82
N GLU A 281 -18.22 12.08 -3.56
CA GLU A 281 -18.50 12.63 -2.24
C GLU A 281 -18.41 11.50 -1.20
N LYS A 282 -17.48 11.67 -0.26
CA LYS A 282 -17.30 10.93 1.00
C LYS A 282 -16.55 9.59 0.87
N ARG A 283 -15.41 9.55 1.58
CA ARG A 283 -14.52 8.41 1.90
C ARG A 283 -13.44 8.10 0.86
N CYS A 284 -12.34 8.84 0.91
CA CYS A 284 -11.06 8.38 0.35
C CYS A 284 -10.15 7.94 1.51
N LEU A 285 -9.82 6.65 1.56
CA LEU A 285 -8.86 6.06 2.49
C LEU A 285 -7.46 6.40 1.96
N LEU A 286 -6.64 7.07 2.77
CA LEU A 286 -5.25 7.35 2.41
C LEU A 286 -4.44 6.06 2.54
N GLN A 287 -4.11 5.43 1.41
CA GLN A 287 -3.11 4.37 1.32
C GLN A 287 -1.79 5.03 0.89
N LEU A 288 -0.97 5.49 1.84
CA LEU A 288 0.32 6.10 1.54
C LEU A 288 1.43 5.04 1.61
N LEU A 289 1.82 4.58 0.42
CA LEU A 289 3.16 4.11 0.02
C LEU A 289 4.15 3.69 1.14
N LEU A 290 4.09 2.43 1.56
CA LEU A 290 5.31 1.64 1.84
C LEU A 290 5.14 0.25 1.25
N GLY A 291 6.06 -0.13 0.37
CA GLY A 291 6.05 -1.40 -0.34
C GLY A 291 5.97 -2.58 0.62
N GLY A 292 5.08 -3.52 0.31
CA GLY A 292 4.97 -4.79 1.03
C GLY A 292 6.30 -5.52 0.99
N LEU A 293 7.01 -5.53 2.12
CA LEU A 293 8.06 -6.49 2.40
C LEU A 293 7.38 -7.83 2.62
N GLY A 294 7.49 -8.70 1.61
CA GLY A 294 7.19 -10.10 1.80
C GLY A 294 8.10 -10.69 2.87
N ASN A 295 7.53 -11.50 3.76
CA ASN A 295 8.16 -12.72 4.20
C ASN A 295 7.11 -13.75 4.63
N LEU A 296 7.23 -14.90 3.99
CA LEU A 296 6.57 -16.16 4.29
C LEU A 296 6.89 -16.61 5.72
N GLN A 297 5.92 -17.24 6.37
CA GLN A 297 6.18 -18.48 7.09
C GLN A 297 4.94 -19.37 7.07
N SER A 298 5.10 -20.51 6.40
CA SER A 298 4.22 -21.66 6.39
C SER A 298 4.15 -22.27 7.78
N SER A 299 2.95 -22.57 8.27
CA SER A 299 2.74 -23.61 9.28
C SER A 299 1.86 -24.69 8.66
N SER A 300 2.52 -25.73 8.15
CA SER A 300 1.95 -27.08 8.07
C SER A 300 1.83 -27.64 9.50
N GLN A 301 0.68 -28.21 9.83
CA GLN A 301 0.38 -29.21 10.88
C GLN A 301 -1.15 -29.20 11.05
N ASN A 302 -1.93 -30.27 11.00
CA ASN A 302 -1.75 -31.71 10.79
C ASN A 302 -3.05 -32.21 10.13
#